data_AF-A0A6B1A7X4-F1
#
_entry.id   AF-A0A6B1A7X4-F1
#
_cell.length_a   1.000
_cell.length_b   1.000
_cell.length_c   1.000
_cell.angle_alpha   90.00
_cell.angle_beta   90.00
_cell.angle_gamma   90.00
#
_symmetry.space_group_name_H-M   'P 1'
#
loop_
_entity.id
_entity.type
_entity.pdbx_description
1 polymer ?
#
loop_
_entity_poly.entity_id
_entity_poly.type
_entity_poly.pdbx_seq_one_letter_code
_entity_poly.pdbx_strand_id
1 'polypeptide(L)'
;MTEIADGMQATVSEIYPEAPDLRGLLGGASERELAAMQAFDWVTVGIYAFGLPPTKTLSGTPESSAHRALKEWAASNGDALNAPSGSTGVTERWFPSGDESDAAFIGESESLIVEVRPAGAETHELQQALFTLVKMRAVRSAELSLDGRTDDVRVTLVVEQDPGPAIHQLAEALRVTVYVR
;
A
#
# COMPACT_ATOMS: atom_id res chain seq x y z
N MET A 1 15.80 -28.71 6.34
CA MET A 1 14.55 -28.68 5.53
C MET A 1 13.30 -28.71 6.41
N THR A 2 13.09 -29.73 7.25
CA THR A 2 11.85 -29.91 8.03
C THR A 2 11.54 -28.76 9.00
N GLU A 3 12.55 -28.22 9.68
CA GLU A 3 12.37 -27.18 10.71
C GLU A 3 11.87 -25.82 10.17
N ILE A 4 12.30 -25.43 8.96
CA ILE A 4 11.83 -24.19 8.31
C ILE A 4 10.40 -24.37 7.81
N ALA A 5 10.11 -25.51 7.16
CA ALA A 5 8.77 -25.81 6.68
C ALA A 5 7.76 -25.96 7.84
N ASP A 6 8.20 -26.51 8.98
CA ASP A 6 7.40 -26.61 10.20
C ASP A 6 7.12 -25.24 10.83
N GLY A 7 8.13 -24.36 10.88
CA GLY A 7 7.94 -22.98 11.33
C GLY A 7 6.97 -22.21 10.44
N MET A 8 7.09 -22.37 9.11
CA MET A 8 6.16 -21.75 8.14
C MET A 8 4.74 -22.28 8.30
N GLN A 9 4.56 -23.59 8.45
CA GLN A 9 3.24 -24.19 8.65
C GLN A 9 2.60 -23.67 9.95
N ALA A 10 3.38 -23.54 11.03
CA ALA A 10 2.88 -23.02 12.30
C ALA A 10 2.38 -21.58 12.18
N THR A 11 3.18 -20.68 11.58
CA THR A 11 2.80 -19.27 11.39
C THR A 11 1.60 -19.13 10.46
N VAL A 12 1.56 -19.87 9.35
CA VAL A 12 0.44 -19.77 8.40
C VAL A 12 -0.84 -20.35 8.98
N SER A 13 -0.78 -21.47 9.73
CA SER A 13 -1.96 -22.03 10.39
C SER A 13 -2.50 -21.17 11.54
N GLU A 14 -1.66 -20.34 12.18
CA GLU A 14 -2.12 -19.36 13.17
C GLU A 14 -2.98 -18.26 12.53
N ILE A 15 -2.62 -17.83 11.31
CA ILE A 15 -3.29 -16.74 10.59
C ILE A 15 -4.46 -17.26 9.73
N TYR A 16 -4.29 -18.43 9.12
CA TYR A 16 -5.24 -19.09 8.23
C TYR A 16 -5.38 -20.56 8.63
N PRO A 17 -6.31 -20.88 9.55
CA PRO A 17 -6.51 -22.25 10.04
C PRO A 17 -6.84 -23.27 8.94
N GLU A 18 -7.42 -22.79 7.84
CA GLU A 18 -7.83 -23.57 6.67
C GLU A 18 -6.76 -23.64 5.56
N ALA A 19 -5.55 -23.12 5.80
CA ALA A 19 -4.49 -23.13 4.81
C ALA A 19 -4.02 -24.57 4.48
N PRO A 20 -3.72 -24.86 3.21
CA PRO A 20 -3.19 -26.16 2.82
C PRO A 20 -1.82 -26.43 3.47
N ASP A 21 -1.46 -27.70 3.65
CA ASP A 21 -0.16 -28.10 4.19
C ASP A 21 0.98 -27.68 3.25
N LEU A 22 1.75 -26.69 3.69
CA LEU A 22 2.85 -26.08 2.95
C LEU A 22 4.06 -27.01 2.86
N ARG A 23 4.17 -28.02 3.72
CA ARG A 23 5.28 -28.99 3.69
C ARG A 23 5.35 -29.73 2.36
N GLY A 24 4.18 -30.09 1.81
CA GLY A 24 4.07 -30.77 0.52
C GLY A 24 4.43 -29.87 -0.67
N LEU A 25 4.15 -28.56 -0.56
CA LEU A 25 4.44 -27.58 -1.61
C LEU A 25 5.92 -27.15 -1.64
N LEU A 26 6.57 -27.08 -0.47
CA LEU A 26 7.94 -26.61 -0.33
C LEU A 26 8.99 -27.71 -0.52
N GLY A 27 8.56 -28.96 -0.71
CA GLY A 27 9.44 -30.13 -0.83
C GLY A 27 10.46 -30.08 -1.98
N GLY A 28 10.30 -29.17 -2.93
CA GLY A 28 11.23 -28.95 -4.06
C GLY A 28 12.11 -27.71 -3.97
N ALA A 29 11.96 -26.85 -2.95
CA ALA A 29 12.71 -25.61 -2.84
C ALA A 29 14.13 -25.85 -2.29
N SER A 30 15.13 -25.25 -2.94
CA SER A 30 16.52 -25.26 -2.48
C SER A 30 16.71 -24.44 -1.21
N GLU A 31 17.76 -24.73 -0.43
CA GLU A 31 18.09 -23.96 0.79
C GLU A 31 18.29 -22.47 0.49
N ARG A 32 18.75 -22.12 -0.71
CA ARG A 32 18.92 -20.73 -1.14
C ARG A 32 17.59 -20.03 -1.41
N GLU A 33 16.60 -20.75 -1.94
CA GLU A 33 15.24 -20.23 -2.13
C GLU A 33 14.53 -20.04 -0.78
N LEU A 34 14.68 -20.99 0.15
CA LEU A 34 14.15 -20.89 1.51
C LEU A 34 14.80 -19.75 2.30
N ALA A 35 16.11 -19.54 2.16
CA ALA A 35 16.83 -18.43 2.78
C ALA A 35 16.48 -17.06 2.16
N ALA A 36 16.18 -17.02 0.86
CA ALA A 36 15.67 -15.80 0.21
C ALA A 36 14.24 -15.47 0.67
N MET A 37 13.41 -16.49 0.90
CA MET A 37 12.05 -16.33 1.45
C MET A 37 12.08 -15.88 2.93
N GLN A 38 13.09 -16.28 3.71
CA GLN A 38 13.34 -15.77 5.07
C GLN A 38 13.59 -14.26 5.14
N ALA A 39 14.01 -13.63 4.04
CA ALA A 39 14.23 -12.18 3.99
C ALA A 39 12.93 -11.39 3.77
N PHE A 40 11.83 -12.06 3.44
CA PHE A 40 10.49 -11.47 3.32
C PHE A 40 9.66 -11.87 4.55
N ASP A 41 8.77 -10.99 5.00
CA ASP A 41 7.76 -11.36 5.99
C ASP A 41 6.95 -12.54 5.46
N TRP A 42 6.84 -13.61 6.24
CA TRP A 42 6.25 -14.88 5.82
C TRP A 42 4.78 -14.76 5.43
N VAL A 43 4.09 -13.76 5.98
CA VAL A 43 2.74 -13.39 5.56
C VAL A 43 2.74 -12.94 4.08
N THR A 44 3.74 -12.17 3.68
CA THR A 44 3.94 -11.71 2.30
C THR A 44 4.21 -12.91 1.38
N VAL A 45 5.06 -13.85 1.80
CA VAL A 45 5.30 -15.08 1.02
C VAL A 45 4.00 -15.88 0.85
N GLY A 46 3.18 -15.98 1.89
CA GLY A 46 1.87 -16.63 1.86
C GLY A 46 0.90 -16.03 0.84
N ILE A 47 0.80 -14.70 0.84
CA ILE A 47 -0.07 -13.94 -0.07
C ILE A 47 0.38 -14.10 -1.53
N TYR A 48 1.67 -13.90 -1.80
CA TYR A 48 2.19 -13.85 -3.18
C TYR A 48 2.43 -15.23 -3.80
N ALA A 49 2.90 -16.22 -3.03
CA ALA A 49 3.22 -17.54 -3.57
C ALA A 49 1.99 -18.47 -3.65
N PHE A 50 1.01 -18.27 -2.76
CA PHE A 50 -0.09 -19.22 -2.58
C PHE A 50 -1.48 -18.60 -2.73
N GLY A 51 -1.58 -17.32 -3.13
CA GLY A 51 -2.84 -16.64 -3.38
C GLY A 51 -3.71 -16.49 -2.13
N LEU A 52 -3.09 -16.47 -0.94
CA LEU A 52 -3.80 -16.17 0.30
C LEU A 52 -4.30 -14.73 0.25
N PRO A 53 -5.53 -14.44 0.74
CA PRO A 53 -6.05 -13.08 0.70
C PRO A 53 -5.16 -12.16 1.53
N PRO A 54 -4.79 -10.96 1.03
CA PRO A 54 -3.92 -10.06 1.77
C PRO A 54 -4.53 -9.76 3.13
N THR A 55 -3.83 -10.15 4.21
CA THR A 55 -4.20 -9.67 5.54
C THR A 55 -3.88 -8.19 5.58
N LYS A 56 -4.92 -7.37 5.79
CA LYS A 56 -4.78 -6.03 6.35
C LYS A 56 -3.80 -6.16 7.52
N THR A 57 -2.62 -5.55 7.43
CA THR A 57 -1.67 -5.57 8.54
C THR A 57 -2.44 -5.21 9.80
N LEU A 58 -2.49 -6.14 10.75
CA LEU A 58 -3.17 -6.01 12.03
C LEU A 58 -2.44 -4.97 12.90
N SER A 59 -2.35 -3.72 12.47
CA SER A 59 -2.29 -2.63 13.43
C SER A 59 -3.66 -2.62 14.10
N GLY A 60 -3.77 -3.24 15.27
CA GLY A 60 -5.04 -3.44 16.00
C GLY A 60 -5.76 -2.17 16.45
N THR A 61 -5.45 -1.01 15.87
CA THR A 61 -6.12 0.26 16.12
C THR A 61 -7.21 0.45 15.08
N PRO A 62 -8.49 0.51 15.49
CA PRO A 62 -9.56 0.88 14.59
C PRO A 62 -9.27 2.24 13.94
N GLU A 63 -9.55 2.34 12.64
CA GLU A 63 -9.47 3.61 11.90
C GLU A 63 -10.31 4.70 12.59
N SER A 64 -9.70 5.86 12.82
CA SER A 64 -10.38 6.98 13.46
C SER A 64 -11.44 7.59 12.55
N SER A 65 -12.47 8.21 13.16
CA SER A 65 -13.48 8.96 12.39
C SER A 65 -12.89 10.13 11.60
N ALA A 66 -11.81 10.74 12.12
CA ALA A 66 -11.10 11.81 11.44
C ALA A 66 -10.39 11.33 10.17
N HIS A 67 -9.69 10.17 10.24
CA HIS A 67 -9.04 9.58 9.07
C HIS A 67 -10.07 9.24 7.99
N ARG A 68 -11.17 8.58 8.36
CA ARG A 68 -12.27 8.26 7.43
C ARG A 68 -12.88 9.49 6.76
N ALA A 69 -13.21 10.51 7.54
CA ALA A 69 -13.79 11.75 7.02
C ALA A 69 -12.83 12.46 6.04
N LEU A 70 -11.51 12.35 6.29
CA LEU A 70 -10.51 12.93 5.39
C LEU A 70 -10.36 12.13 4.09
N LYS A 71 -10.49 10.79 4.13
CA LYS A 71 -10.56 9.96 2.91
C LYS A 71 -11.76 10.34 2.04
N GLU A 72 -12.93 10.42 2.66
CA GLU A 72 -14.19 10.80 2.00
C GLU A 72 -14.08 12.19 1.37
N TRP A 73 -13.50 13.14 2.11
CA TRP A 73 -13.22 14.47 1.58
C TRP A 73 -12.26 14.39 0.39
N ALA A 74 -11.15 13.68 0.51
CA ALA A 74 -10.15 13.58 -0.56
C ALA A 74 -10.76 12.99 -1.84
N ALA A 75 -11.54 11.91 -1.75
CA ALA A 75 -12.22 11.29 -2.89
C ALA A 75 -13.29 12.22 -3.51
N SER A 76 -13.93 13.08 -2.71
CA SER A 76 -14.99 13.97 -3.19
C SER A 76 -14.49 15.33 -3.71
N ASN A 77 -13.20 15.65 -3.54
CA ASN A 77 -12.63 16.97 -3.84
C ASN A 77 -11.51 16.88 -4.89
N GLY A 78 -11.77 16.16 -5.97
CA GLY A 78 -10.82 15.99 -7.08
C GLY A 78 -10.27 17.31 -7.63
N ASP A 79 -11.13 18.33 -7.76
CA ASP A 79 -10.72 19.66 -8.26
C ASP A 79 -9.64 20.31 -7.37
N ALA A 80 -9.77 20.20 -6.05
CA ALA A 80 -8.79 20.75 -5.10
C ALA A 80 -7.43 20.03 -5.19
N LEU A 81 -7.46 18.74 -5.54
CA LEU A 81 -6.28 17.90 -5.69
C LEU A 81 -5.74 17.88 -7.13
N ASN A 82 -6.31 18.69 -8.03
CA ASN A 82 -6.06 18.67 -9.48
C ASN A 82 -6.17 17.25 -10.05
N ALA A 83 -7.22 16.51 -9.71
CA ALA A 83 -7.43 15.14 -10.20
C ALA A 83 -7.56 15.09 -11.74
N PRO A 84 -7.22 13.95 -12.37
CA PRO A 84 -7.38 13.77 -13.81
C PRO A 84 -8.81 14.10 -14.25
N SER A 85 -8.95 14.82 -15.38
CA SER A 85 -10.26 15.17 -15.93
C SER A 85 -11.08 13.91 -16.24
N GLY A 86 -12.36 13.89 -15.85
CA GLY A 86 -13.26 12.76 -16.07
C GLY A 86 -13.06 11.57 -15.13
N SER A 87 -12.07 11.61 -14.23
CA SER A 87 -11.93 10.59 -13.19
C SER A 87 -12.92 10.80 -12.05
N THR A 88 -13.34 9.71 -11.41
CA THR A 88 -14.14 9.75 -10.18
C THR A 88 -13.28 9.29 -9.02
N GLY A 89 -13.32 10.01 -7.90
CA GLY A 89 -12.59 9.62 -6.70
C GLY A 89 -13.22 8.39 -6.05
N VAL A 90 -12.38 7.46 -5.65
CA VAL A 90 -12.76 6.24 -4.94
C VAL A 90 -11.92 6.14 -3.67
N THR A 91 -12.57 5.92 -2.53
CA THR A 91 -11.88 5.61 -1.27
C THR A 91 -11.43 4.16 -1.25
N GLU A 92 -10.34 3.86 -0.55
CA GLU A 92 -9.93 2.48 -0.26
C GLU A 92 -9.71 1.63 -1.54
N ARG A 93 -8.96 2.20 -2.49
CA ARG A 93 -8.65 1.50 -3.74
C ARG A 93 -7.59 0.43 -3.49
N TRP A 94 -7.94 -0.82 -3.80
CA TRP A 94 -7.03 -1.96 -3.80
C TRP A 94 -6.14 -1.98 -5.03
N PHE A 95 -4.87 -2.35 -4.83
CA PHE A 95 -3.88 -2.56 -5.88
C PHE A 95 -3.44 -4.02 -5.96
N PRO A 96 -2.88 -4.48 -7.09
CA PRO A 96 -2.39 -5.86 -7.24
C PRO A 96 -1.35 -6.30 -6.21
N SER A 97 -0.68 -5.36 -5.52
CA SER A 97 0.25 -5.69 -4.43
C SER A 97 -0.46 -6.18 -3.15
N GLY A 98 -1.78 -6.14 -3.10
CA GLY A 98 -2.56 -6.40 -1.89
C GLY A 98 -2.58 -5.23 -0.92
N ASP A 99 -2.07 -4.07 -1.32
CA ASP A 99 -2.18 -2.82 -0.56
C ASP A 99 -3.41 -2.03 -0.99
N GLU A 100 -3.82 -1.11 -0.12
CA GLU A 100 -4.95 -0.21 -0.31
C GLU A 100 -4.46 1.23 -0.18
N SER A 101 -4.90 2.12 -1.07
CA SER A 101 -4.71 3.58 -0.89
C SER A 101 -5.94 4.21 -0.25
N ASP A 102 -5.73 5.23 0.57
CA ASP A 102 -6.80 6.00 1.20
C ASP A 102 -7.83 6.56 0.19
N ALA A 103 -7.37 7.15 -0.92
CA ALA A 103 -8.22 7.53 -2.05
C ALA A 103 -7.45 7.50 -3.38
N ALA A 104 -8.18 7.36 -4.50
CA ALA A 104 -7.58 7.36 -5.82
C ALA A 104 -8.53 7.92 -6.89
N PHE A 105 -7.93 8.51 -7.93
CA PHE A 105 -8.58 9.00 -9.13
C PHE A 105 -7.88 8.40 -10.34
N ILE A 106 -8.57 7.55 -11.09
CA ILE A 106 -7.99 6.84 -12.24
C ILE A 106 -8.62 7.38 -13.52
N GLY A 107 -7.82 8.07 -14.32
CA GLY A 107 -8.19 8.54 -15.65
C GLY A 107 -7.63 7.66 -16.77
N GLU A 108 -7.87 8.09 -18.01
CA GLU A 108 -7.44 7.35 -19.22
C GLU A 108 -5.96 7.51 -19.57
N SER A 109 -5.31 8.58 -19.12
CA SER A 109 -3.89 8.85 -19.41
C SER A 109 -3.10 9.26 -18.17
N GLU A 110 -3.75 9.27 -17.02
CA GLU A 110 -3.21 9.76 -15.77
C GLU A 110 -3.94 9.12 -14.58
N SER A 111 -3.19 8.85 -13.51
CA SER A 111 -3.73 8.42 -12.22
C SER A 111 -3.22 9.34 -11.11
N LEU A 112 -4.07 9.63 -10.14
CA LEU A 112 -3.70 10.29 -8.89
C LEU A 112 -4.03 9.36 -7.72
N ILE A 113 -3.01 9.03 -6.92
CA ILE A 113 -3.16 8.22 -5.70
C ILE A 113 -2.95 9.13 -4.49
N VAL A 114 -3.79 8.98 -3.48
CA VAL A 114 -3.86 9.87 -2.33
C VAL A 114 -3.74 9.06 -1.04
N GLU A 115 -2.88 9.56 -0.15
CA GLU A 115 -2.80 9.16 1.26
C GLU A 115 -3.23 10.36 2.09
N VAL A 116 -3.92 10.12 3.19
CA VAL A 116 -4.44 11.18 4.05
C VAL A 116 -3.94 11.00 5.48
N ARG A 117 -3.57 12.10 6.13
CA ARG A 117 -3.17 12.10 7.55
C ARG A 117 -3.92 13.22 8.29
N PRO A 118 -4.78 12.88 9.27
CA PRO A 118 -5.53 13.89 10.01
C PRO A 118 -4.60 14.73 10.89
N ALA A 119 -5.15 15.79 11.47
CA ALA A 119 -4.41 16.63 12.41
C ALA A 119 -3.85 15.79 13.58
N GLY A 120 -2.63 16.13 14.02
CA GLY A 120 -1.95 15.43 15.11
C GLY A 120 -1.10 14.23 14.69
N ALA A 121 -1.02 13.91 13.39
CA ALA A 121 -0.10 12.89 12.89
C ALA A 121 1.36 13.23 13.22
N GLU A 122 2.09 12.27 13.77
CA GLU A 122 3.49 12.44 14.11
C GLU A 122 4.39 12.42 12.87
N THR A 123 5.61 12.97 13.00
CA THR A 123 6.59 12.99 11.90
C THR A 123 6.83 11.60 11.30
N HIS A 124 6.88 10.55 12.13
CA HIS A 124 7.12 9.19 11.65
C HIS A 124 5.94 8.63 10.84
N GLU A 125 4.70 8.97 11.20
CA GLU A 125 3.48 8.57 10.46
C GLU A 125 3.39 9.29 9.11
N LEU A 126 3.82 10.56 9.08
CA LEU A 126 3.91 11.35 7.85
C LEU A 126 4.99 10.79 6.90
N GLN A 127 6.16 10.43 7.44
CA GLN A 127 7.22 9.76 6.67
C GLN A 127 6.72 8.43 6.09
N GLN A 128 6.04 7.61 6.90
CA GLN A 128 5.44 6.36 6.44
C GLN A 128 4.45 6.61 5.30
N ALA A 129 3.59 7.62 5.42
CA ALA A 129 2.63 8.00 4.37
C ALA A 129 3.33 8.32 3.03
N LEU A 130 4.42 9.09 3.07
CA LEU A 130 5.20 9.43 1.89
C LEU A 130 5.79 8.19 1.21
N PHE A 131 6.34 7.25 1.98
CA PHE A 131 6.88 6.00 1.42
C PHE A 131 5.78 5.07 0.91
N THR A 132 4.61 5.04 1.57
CA THR A 132 3.42 4.35 1.04
C THR A 132 3.04 4.89 -0.32
N LEU A 133 3.01 6.22 -0.51
CA LEU A 133 2.73 6.83 -1.81
C LEU A 133 3.77 6.48 -2.87
N VAL A 134 5.06 6.45 -2.53
CA VAL A 134 6.12 5.99 -3.45
C VAL A 134 5.89 4.54 -3.88
N LYS A 135 5.52 3.66 -2.94
CA LYS A 135 5.17 2.26 -3.22
C LYS A 135 3.97 2.19 -4.17
N MET A 136 2.89 2.92 -3.87
CA MET A 136 1.67 2.89 -4.69
C MET A 136 1.88 3.44 -6.10
N ARG A 137 2.69 4.50 -6.25
CA ARG A 137 3.10 4.98 -7.57
C ARG A 137 3.77 3.88 -8.38
N ALA A 138 4.76 3.21 -7.80
CA ALA A 138 5.50 2.15 -8.48
C ALA A 138 4.59 0.97 -8.86
N VAL A 139 3.70 0.55 -7.96
CA VAL A 139 2.73 -0.53 -8.22
C VAL A 139 1.79 -0.16 -9.36
N ARG A 140 1.22 1.05 -9.36
CA ARG A 140 0.32 1.49 -10.42
C ARG A 140 1.04 1.64 -11.76
N SER A 141 2.28 2.15 -11.78
CA SER A 141 3.09 2.19 -13.00
C SER A 141 3.38 0.79 -13.53
N ALA A 142 3.64 -0.19 -12.66
CA ALA A 142 3.83 -1.58 -13.07
C ALA A 142 2.54 -2.18 -13.66
N GLU A 143 1.39 -1.95 -13.03
CA GLU A 143 0.07 -2.37 -13.55
C GLU A 143 -0.18 -1.83 -14.95
N LEU A 144 0.04 -0.53 -15.17
CA LEU A 144 -0.10 0.11 -16.47
C LEU A 144 0.83 -0.49 -17.54
N SER A 145 2.06 -0.85 -17.15
CA SER A 145 3.03 -1.43 -18.08
C SER A 145 2.61 -2.81 -18.61
N LEU A 146 1.84 -3.59 -17.83
CA LEU A 146 1.28 -4.87 -18.27
C LEU A 146 0.28 -4.69 -19.42
N ASP A 147 -0.42 -3.56 -19.44
CA ASP A 147 -1.35 -3.17 -20.50
C ASP A 147 -0.65 -2.40 -21.65
N GLY A 148 0.68 -2.28 -21.62
CA GLY A 148 1.44 -1.49 -22.59
C GLY A 148 1.23 0.03 -22.46
N ARG A 149 0.76 0.50 -21.31
CA ARG A 149 0.52 1.92 -21.02
C ARG A 149 1.68 2.55 -20.26
N THR A 150 1.86 3.85 -20.45
CA THR A 150 2.90 4.67 -19.80
C THR A 150 2.30 5.94 -19.21
N ASP A 151 1.09 5.83 -18.70
CA ASP A 151 0.34 6.96 -18.14
C ASP A 151 1.08 7.61 -16.97
N ASP A 152 0.82 8.89 -16.75
CA ASP A 152 1.39 9.59 -15.60
C ASP A 152 0.73 9.11 -14.30
N VAL A 153 1.54 8.86 -13.27
CA VAL A 153 1.07 8.41 -11.96
C VAL A 153 1.55 9.41 -10.92
N ARG A 154 0.64 10.33 -10.55
CA ARG A 154 0.87 11.32 -9.52
C ARG A 154 0.45 10.79 -8.16
N VAL A 155 1.08 11.33 -7.13
CA VAL A 155 0.80 10.98 -5.75
C VAL A 155 0.74 12.22 -4.87
N THR A 156 -0.26 12.26 -3.98
CA THR A 156 -0.49 13.38 -3.08
C THR A 156 -0.69 12.91 -1.65
N LEU A 157 0.03 13.52 -0.72
CA LEU A 157 -0.24 13.44 0.71
C LEU A 157 -1.15 14.60 1.11
N VAL A 158 -2.36 14.29 1.59
CA VAL A 158 -3.30 15.27 2.14
C VAL A 158 -3.15 15.31 3.66
N VAL A 159 -2.99 16.51 4.21
CA VAL A 159 -2.85 16.74 5.65
C VAL A 159 -3.77 17.87 6.12
N GLU A 160 -4.23 17.82 7.36
CA GLU A 160 -5.02 18.90 7.97
C GLU A 160 -4.16 19.93 8.73
N GLN A 161 -2.86 19.68 8.84
CA GLN A 161 -1.89 20.58 9.46
C GLN A 161 -0.60 20.60 8.65
N ASP A 162 0.05 21.76 8.57
CA ASP A 162 1.37 21.88 7.95
C ASP A 162 2.36 20.91 8.62
N PRO A 163 2.96 19.97 7.85
CA PRO A 163 3.83 18.95 8.40
C PRO A 163 5.25 19.46 8.69
N GLY A 164 5.52 20.73 8.38
CA GLY A 164 6.80 21.39 8.62
C GLY A 164 7.84 21.09 7.52
N PRO A 165 8.97 21.84 7.55
CA PRO A 165 9.90 21.91 6.43
C PRO A 165 10.61 20.58 6.12
N ALA A 166 10.86 19.75 7.13
CA ALA A 166 11.52 18.45 6.94
C ALA A 166 10.66 17.49 6.11
N ILE A 167 9.33 17.49 6.33
CA ILE A 167 8.41 16.64 5.57
C ILE A 167 8.21 17.19 4.16
N HIS A 168 8.10 18.51 3.99
CA HIS A 168 8.07 19.11 2.64
C HIS A 168 9.32 18.79 1.83
N GLN A 169 10.51 18.88 2.43
CA GLN A 169 11.77 18.54 1.77
C GLN A 169 11.81 17.06 1.37
N LEU A 170 11.35 16.15 2.24
CA LEU A 170 11.27 14.73 1.93
C LEU A 170 10.26 14.45 0.81
N ALA A 171 9.09 15.09 0.86
CA ALA A 171 8.06 14.95 -0.16
C ALA A 171 8.56 15.43 -1.53
N GLU A 172 9.25 16.57 -1.59
CA GLU A 172 9.90 17.08 -2.81
C GLU A 172 10.91 16.08 -3.37
N ALA A 173 11.80 15.55 -2.53
CA ALA A 173 12.79 14.55 -2.94
C ALA A 173 12.14 13.27 -3.48
N LEU A 174 11.00 12.87 -2.90
CA LEU A 174 10.22 11.70 -3.32
C LEU A 174 9.24 12.00 -4.46
N ARG A 175 9.16 13.25 -4.94
CA ARG A 175 8.19 13.72 -5.93
C ARG A 175 6.76 13.40 -5.51
N VAL A 176 6.42 13.73 -4.28
CA VAL A 176 5.09 13.62 -3.69
C VAL A 176 4.57 15.03 -3.45
N THR A 177 3.36 15.32 -3.93
CA THR A 177 2.70 16.60 -3.64
C THR A 177 2.16 16.59 -2.22
N VAL A 178 2.36 17.66 -1.46
CA VAL A 178 1.70 17.85 -0.16
C VAL A 178 0.57 18.86 -0.33
N TYR A 179 -0.64 18.47 0.07
CA TYR A 179 -1.81 19.34 0.08
C TYR A 179 -2.26 19.54 1.53
N VAL A 180 -2.26 20.79 2.00
CA VAL A 180 -2.81 21.16 3.31
C VAL A 180 -4.25 21.61 3.11
N ARG A 181 -5.19 20.90 3.75
CA ARG A 181 -6.63 21.17 3.70
C ARG A 181 -7.06 22.21 4.72
#